data_AF-A0A8T4DG51-F1
#
_entry.id   AF-A0A8T4DG51-F1
#
_cell.length_a   1.000
_cell.length_b   1.000
_cell.length_c   1.000
_cell.angle_alpha   90.00
_cell.angle_beta   90.00
_cell.angle_gamma   90.00
#
_symmetry.space_group_name_H-M   'P 1'
#
loop_
_entity.id
_entity.type
_entity.pdbx_description
1 polymer ?
#
loop_
_entity_poly.entity_id
_entity_poly.type
_entity_poly.pdbx_seq_one_letter_code
_entity_poly.pdbx_strand_id
1 'polypeptide(L)'
;MEKKDGSASGGMIDIIKMAPKFLPLTLKMGMSLLRLRREAKKAAIIFERELLESGIDKEAAKGMKEDYLETSKILPLLLKIKRSTKSVT
;
A
#
# COMPACT_ATOMS: atom_id res chain seq x y z
N MET A 1 43.91 6.49 36.26
CA MET A 1 43.21 5.38 35.58
C MET A 1 41.76 5.41 36.04
N GLU A 2 40.88 6.08 35.29
CA GLU A 2 39.44 6.00 35.50
C GLU A 2 38.82 5.35 34.26
N LYS A 3 38.15 4.21 34.46
CA LYS A 3 37.44 3.50 33.40
C LYS A 3 36.13 4.23 33.10
N LYS A 4 36.04 4.84 31.92
CA LYS A 4 34.78 5.22 31.29
C LYS A 4 34.24 4.00 30.55
N ASP A 5 33.39 3.24 31.23
CA ASP A 5 32.59 2.21 30.57
C ASP A 5 31.32 2.87 30.03
N GLY A 6 31.43 3.39 28.81
CA GLY A 6 30.28 3.69 27.98
C GLY A 6 29.64 2.38 27.51
N SER A 7 28.47 2.04 28.04
CA SER A 7 27.67 0.92 27.54
C SER A 7 26.48 1.44 26.75
N ALA A 8 26.65 1.43 25.43
CA ALA A 8 25.72 1.86 24.40
C ALA A 8 24.51 0.91 24.28
N SER A 9 23.66 0.83 25.30
CA SER A 9 22.47 -0.05 25.30
C SER A 9 21.12 0.68 25.16
N GLY A 10 21.10 2.02 25.24
CA GLY A 10 19.84 2.80 25.23
C GLY A 10 19.11 2.85 23.88
N GLY A 11 19.82 2.73 22.75
CA GLY A 11 19.24 3.00 21.43
C GLY A 11 18.27 1.93 20.89
N MET A 12 18.44 0.65 21.24
CA MET A 12 17.58 -0.43 20.72
C MET A 12 16.28 -0.60 21.53
N ILE A 13 16.31 -0.33 22.84
CA ILE A 13 15.16 -0.53 23.73
C ILE A 13 14.07 0.52 23.47
N ASP A 14 14.47 1.73 23.09
CA ASP A 14 13.54 2.83 22.83
C ASP A 14 12.75 2.63 21.53
N ILE A 15 13.34 2.02 20.50
CA ILE A 15 12.63 1.66 19.26
C ILE A 15 11.53 0.62 19.54
N ILE A 16 11.83 -0.37 20.37
CA ILE A 16 10.88 -1.43 20.76
C ILE A 16 9.75 -0.87 21.64
N LYS A 17 10.03 0.10 22.52
CA LYS A 17 9.00 0.78 23.35
C LYS A 17 8.12 1.74 22.57
N MET A 18 8.59 2.27 21.43
CA MET A 18 7.85 3.21 20.58
C MET A 18 7.02 2.50 19.49
N ALA A 19 7.45 1.30 19.06
CA ALA A 19 6.72 0.42 18.15
C ALA A 19 5.26 0.07 18.50
N PRO A 20 4.82 -0.10 19.77
CA PRO A 20 3.49 -0.62 20.09
C PRO A 20 2.38 0.33 19.66
N LYS A 21 2.66 1.63 19.58
CA LYS A 21 1.66 2.66 19.27
C LYS A 21 1.40 2.81 17.75
N PHE A 22 2.37 2.45 16.91
CA PHE A 22 2.26 2.59 15.44
C PHE A 22 1.92 1.27 14.71
N LEU A 23 2.17 0.13 15.34
CA LEU A 23 1.78 -1.21 14.85
C LEU A 23 0.29 -1.32 14.47
N PRO A 24 -0.67 -0.86 15.28
CA PRO A 24 -2.09 -1.02 14.96
C PRO A 24 -2.51 -0.23 13.72
N LEU A 25 -1.91 0.94 13.50
CA LEU A 25 -2.25 1.83 12.39
C LEU A 25 -1.70 1.30 11.06
N THR A 26 -0.45 0.82 11.07
CA THR A 26 0.19 0.22 9.89
C THR A 26 -0.49 -1.09 9.49
N LEU A 27 -0.89 -1.93 10.46
CA LEU A 27 -1.67 -3.14 10.22
C LEU A 27 -3.06 -2.84 9.64
N LYS A 28 -3.77 -1.86 10.21
CA LYS A 28 -5.08 -1.41 9.67
C LYS A 28 -4.95 -0.91 8.24
N MET A 29 -3.94 -0.07 7.94
CA MET A 29 -3.70 0.39 6.57
C MET A 29 -3.30 -0.74 5.63
N GLY A 30 -2.49 -1.70 6.08
CA GLY A 30 -2.15 -2.91 5.34
C GLY A 30 -3.39 -3.73 4.97
N MET A 31 -4.29 -3.97 5.92
CA MET A 31 -5.56 -4.66 5.66
C MET A 31 -6.46 -3.88 4.69
N SER A 32 -6.59 -2.56 4.85
CA SER A 32 -7.37 -1.73 3.92
C SER A 32 -6.81 -1.77 2.51
N LEU A 33 -5.48 -1.77 2.35
CA LEU A 33 -4.82 -1.89 1.06
C LEU A 33 -5.07 -3.27 0.42
N LEU A 34 -4.99 -4.35 1.21
CA LEU A 34 -5.29 -5.70 0.73
C LEU A 34 -6.75 -5.84 0.31
N ARG A 35 -7.68 -5.26 1.07
CA ARG A 35 -9.10 -5.22 0.71
C ARG A 35 -9.32 -4.45 -0.59
N LEU A 36 -8.73 -3.26 -0.74
CA LEU A 36 -8.80 -2.48 -1.97
C LEU A 36 -8.28 -3.27 -3.18
N ARG A 37 -7.13 -3.94 -3.04
CA ARG A 37 -6.58 -4.80 -4.10
C ARG A 37 -7.51 -5.96 -4.46
N ARG A 38 -8.17 -6.56 -3.46
CA ARG A 38 -9.11 -7.66 -3.69
C ARG A 38 -10.35 -7.19 -4.44
N GLU A 39 -10.91 -6.05 -4.06
CA GLU A 39 -12.07 -5.46 -4.74
C GLU A 39 -11.71 -4.99 -6.16
N ALA A 40 -10.56 -4.34 -6.36
CA ALA A 40 -10.07 -3.96 -7.68
C ALA A 40 -9.90 -5.19 -8.61
N LYS A 41 -9.42 -6.32 -8.10
CA LYS A 41 -9.36 -7.57 -8.86
C LYS A 41 -10.72 -8.09 -9.28
N LYS A 42 -11.74 -8.02 -8.41
CA LYS A 42 -13.10 -8.41 -8.77
C LYS A 42 -13.68 -7.49 -9.83
N ALA A 43 -13.53 -6.17 -9.64
CA ALA A 43 -13.98 -5.17 -10.61
C ALA A 43 -13.30 -5.35 -11.98
N ALA A 44 -12.01 -5.67 -12.00
CA ALA A 44 -11.26 -5.91 -13.23
C ALA A 44 -11.78 -7.13 -14.03
N ILE A 45 -12.28 -8.16 -13.34
CA ILE A 45 -12.90 -9.33 -13.99
C ILE A 45 -14.26 -8.96 -14.59
N ILE A 46 -15.06 -8.18 -13.86
CA ILE A 46 -16.36 -7.68 -14.35
C ILE A 46 -16.13 -6.77 -15.55
N PHE A 47 -15.15 -5.89 -15.48
CA PHE A 47 -14.76 -4.99 -16.57
C PHE A 47 -14.35 -5.77 -17.82
N GLU A 48 -13.45 -6.75 -17.72
CA GLU A 48 -13.08 -7.61 -18.87
C GLU A 48 -14.30 -8.30 -19.48
N ARG A 49 -15.22 -8.79 -18.65
CA ARG A 49 -16.45 -9.41 -19.11
C ARG A 49 -17.35 -8.43 -19.85
N GLU A 50 -17.55 -7.22 -19.33
CA GLU A 50 -18.37 -6.18 -19.99
C GLU A 50 -17.76 -5.75 -21.33
N LEU A 51 -16.42 -5.68 -21.44
CA LEU A 51 -15.74 -5.39 -22.71
C LEU A 51 -16.00 -6.48 -23.74
N LEU A 52 -15.90 -7.75 -23.34
CA LEU A 52 -16.21 -8.89 -24.20
C LEU A 52 -17.68 -8.89 -24.64
N GLU A 53 -18.61 -8.62 -23.72
CA GLU A 53 -20.05 -8.53 -24.00
C GLU A 53 -20.37 -7.34 -24.92
N SER A 54 -19.56 -6.28 -24.89
CA SER A 54 -19.66 -5.13 -25.80
C SER A 54 -19.03 -5.36 -27.18
N GLY A 55 -18.49 -6.56 -27.43
CA GLY A 55 -17.89 -6.95 -28.71
C GLY A 55 -16.43 -6.54 -28.88
N ILE A 56 -15.75 -6.13 -27.81
CA ILE A 56 -14.30 -5.92 -27.83
C ILE A 56 -13.60 -7.28 -27.92
N ASP A 57 -12.54 -7.35 -28.71
CA ASP A 57 -11.76 -8.57 -28.84
C ASP A 57 -11.12 -8.98 -27.50
N LYS A 58 -10.83 -10.27 -27.37
CA LYS A 58 -10.34 -10.84 -26.13
C LYS A 58 -8.96 -10.32 -25.72
N GLU A 59 -8.08 -10.03 -26.68
CA GLU A 59 -6.74 -9.52 -26.38
C GLU A 59 -6.81 -8.07 -25.93
N ALA A 60 -7.59 -7.22 -26.61
CA ALA A 60 -7.80 -5.83 -26.18
C ALA A 60 -8.50 -5.75 -24.81
N ALA A 61 -9.53 -6.56 -24.58
CA ALA A 61 -10.23 -6.61 -23.29
C ALA A 61 -9.28 -7.02 -22.15
N LYS A 62 -8.40 -7.98 -22.40
CA LYS A 62 -7.37 -8.41 -21.45
C LYS A 62 -6.33 -7.32 -21.20
N GLY A 63 -5.86 -6.63 -22.24
CA GLY A 63 -4.94 -5.50 -22.12
C GLY A 63 -5.53 -4.36 -21.27
N MET A 64 -6.77 -3.95 -21.56
CA MET A 64 -7.47 -2.92 -20.81
C MET A 64 -7.68 -3.30 -19.33
N LYS A 65 -7.95 -4.57 -19.03
CA LYS A 65 -8.02 -5.09 -17.67
C LYS A 65 -6.68 -4.99 -16.94
N GLU A 66 -5.57 -5.28 -17.63
CA GLU A 66 -4.23 -5.19 -17.05
C GLU A 66 -3.87 -3.73 -16.72
N ASP A 67 -4.19 -2.79 -17.61
CA ASP A 67 -4.03 -1.34 -17.40
C ASP A 67 -4.86 -0.82 -16.21
N TYR A 68 -6.11 -1.30 -16.10
CA TYR A 68 -6.98 -0.99 -14.97
C TYR A 68 -6.37 -1.47 -13.64
N LEU A 69 -5.86 -2.71 -13.62
CA LEU A 69 -5.21 -3.27 -12.44
C LEU A 69 -3.91 -2.56 -12.10
N GLU A 70 -3.14 -2.11 -13.09
CA GLU A 70 -1.93 -1.34 -12.88
C GLU A 70 -2.23 0.01 -12.25
N THR A 71 -3.25 0.70 -12.74
CA THR A 71 -3.73 1.96 -12.14
C THR A 71 -4.15 1.78 -10.68
N SER A 72 -4.76 0.65 -10.33
CA SER A 72 -5.12 0.33 -8.94
C SER A 72 -3.90 0.19 -8.01
N LYS A 73 -2.71 -0.12 -8.54
CA LYS A 73 -1.44 -0.17 -7.78
C LYS A 73 -0.84 1.21 -7.56
N ILE A 74 -1.15 2.19 -8.42
CA ILE A 74 -0.63 3.56 -8.38
C ILE A 74 -1.42 4.42 -7.36
N LEU A 75 -2.73 4.20 -7.20
CA LEU A 75 -3.56 4.95 -6.25
C LEU A 75 -2.99 5.01 -4.80
N PRO A 76 -2.52 3.89 -4.21
CA PRO A 76 -1.86 3.89 -2.91
C PRO A 76 -0.60 4.74 -2.85
N LEU A 77 0.18 4.79 -3.95
CA LEU A 77 1.39 5.60 -4.05
C LEU A 77 1.05 7.10 -4.11
N LEU A 78 0.04 7.47 -4.89
CA LEU A 78 -0.45 8.85 -4.99
C LEU A 78 -1.03 9.35 -3.66
N LEU A 79 -1.76 8.50 -2.92
CA LEU A 79 -2.26 8.83 -1.59
C LEU A 79 -1.13 9.01 -0.57
N LYS A 80 -0.02 8.27 -0.70
CA LYS A 80 1.18 8.44 0.14
C LYS A 80 1.85 9.80 -0.11
N ILE A 81 1.99 10.20 -1.37
CA ILE A 81 2.54 11.50 -1.76
C ILE A 81 1.66 12.65 -1.27
N LYS A 82 0.33 12.55 -1.42
CA LYS A 82 -0.63 13.59 -0.96
C LYS A 82 -0.64 13.78 0.56
N ARG A 83 -0.43 12.71 1.35
CA ARG A 83 -0.31 12.82 2.82
C ARG A 83 1.05 13.37 3.24
N SER A 84 2.12 13.03 2.53
CA SER A 84 3.46 13.56 2.78
C SER A 84 3.54 15.06 2.54
N THR A 85 2.82 15.57 1.54
CA THR A 85 2.80 17.00 1.18
C THR A 85 1.92 17.83 2.11
N LYS A 86 0.85 17.25 2.69
CA LYS A 86 0.02 17.92 3.72
C LYS A 86 0.67 18.06 5.10
N SER A 87 1.79 17.38 5.34
CA SER A 87 2.51 17.42 6.63
C SER A 87 3.53 18.56 6.73
N VAL A 88 3.71 19.35 5.67
CA VAL A 88 4.76 20.39 5.55
C VAL A 88 4.18 21.82 5.56
N THR A 89 2.87 21.95 5.77
CA THR A 89 2.14 23.22 5.95
C THR A 89 1.32 23.15 7.22
#